data_AF-A0A8C4QD92-F1
#
_entry.id   AF-A0A8C4QD92-F1
#
_cell.length_a   1.000
_cell.length_b   1.000
_cell.length_c   1.000
_cell.angle_alpha   90.00
_cell.angle_beta   90.00
_cell.angle_gamma   90.00
#
_symmetry.space_group_name_H-M   'P 1'
#
loop_
_entity.id
_entity.type
_entity.pdbx_description
1 polymer ?
#
loop_
_entity_poly.entity_id
_entity_poly.type
_entity_poly.pdbx_seq_one_letter_code
_entity_poly.pdbx_strand_id
1 'polypeptide(L)'
;NFIFRFCTGAEDGSIRLFTYGPSGTGEGQELGGHRFFVNAVAFEPTEGQQLASVGDDRTCRIWTLDGVSKACFPLKFSGISVCWLSNDPDKILVAEKAGVVRLYSLVDGQPLLSLESEGATLASADWSGVANHYVGAAAGAEWLIWDLNVSSLPRQRKHAHVDGAHQFKWSRVCEGLFATTGCVGKLRGTLSIHNLAHDQGQPVLTATVPVISGLSWHHTLPLCACGGNRRIYMWLVEL
;
A
#
# COMPACT_ATOMS: atom_id res chain seq x y z
N ASN A 1 25.08 -13.06 -9.18
CA ASN A 1 25.26 -11.65 -8.77
C ASN A 1 23.89 -11.04 -8.53
N PHE A 2 23.49 -10.92 -7.27
CA PHE A 2 22.23 -10.29 -6.91
C PHE A 2 22.46 -8.79 -6.71
N ILE A 3 21.57 -7.98 -7.26
CA ILE A 3 21.48 -6.54 -6.97
C ILE A 3 20.22 -6.37 -6.12
N PHE A 4 20.37 -5.71 -4.98
CA PHE A 4 19.24 -5.37 -4.12
C PHE A 4 18.97 -3.87 -4.21
N ARG A 5 17.71 -3.51 -4.42
CA ARG A 5 17.27 -2.12 -4.41
C ARG A 5 16.15 -1.93 -3.40
N PHE A 6 16.20 -0.84 -2.67
CA PHE A 6 15.07 -0.37 -1.87
C PHE A 6 15.01 1.15 -1.91
N CYS A 7 13.83 1.70 -1.64
CA CYS A 7 13.61 3.12 -1.60
C CYS A 7 12.91 3.53 -0.31
N THR A 8 13.17 4.76 0.12
CA THR A 8 12.48 5.39 1.26
C THR A 8 11.93 6.74 0.82
N GLY A 9 10.68 7.03 1.16
CA GLY A 9 10.12 8.38 1.10
C GLY A 9 10.35 9.10 2.42
N ALA A 10 10.56 10.42 2.38
CA ALA A 10 10.87 11.23 3.55
C ALA A 10 9.93 12.45 3.71
N GLU A 11 9.98 13.02 4.92
CA GLU A 11 9.23 14.23 5.29
C GLU A 11 9.76 15.50 4.61
N ASP A 12 11.00 15.50 4.15
CA ASP A 12 11.58 16.62 3.40
C ASP A 12 11.17 16.62 1.92
N GLY A 13 10.33 15.66 1.48
CA GLY A 13 9.93 15.49 0.08
C GLY A 13 10.95 14.71 -0.76
N SER A 14 12.04 14.22 -0.17
CA SER A 14 13.01 13.40 -0.87
C SER A 14 12.56 11.94 -0.97
N ILE A 15 12.95 11.31 -2.08
CA ILE A 15 12.98 9.84 -2.21
C ILE A 15 14.45 9.45 -2.22
N ARG A 16 14.83 8.48 -1.40
CA ARG A 16 16.20 7.95 -1.38
C ARG A 16 16.19 6.54 -1.93
N LEU A 17 16.91 6.31 -3.02
CA LEU A 17 17.10 5.03 -3.67
C LEU A 17 18.46 4.48 -3.25
N PHE A 18 18.46 3.24 -2.77
CA PHE A 18 19.67 2.52 -2.38
C PHE A 18 19.84 1.31 -3.29
N THR A 19 21.02 1.16 -3.90
CA THR A 19 21.38 0.01 -4.73
C THR A 19 22.61 -0.68 -4.14
N TYR A 20 22.49 -1.98 -3.87
CA TYR A 20 23.58 -2.80 -3.34
C TYR A 20 24.00 -3.84 -4.36
N GLY A 21 25.28 -3.81 -4.72
CA GLY A 21 25.89 -4.80 -5.60
C GLY A 21 26.35 -6.07 -4.86
N PRO A 22 26.87 -7.06 -5.59
CA PRO A 22 27.40 -8.31 -5.03
C PRO A 22 28.56 -8.11 -4.04
N SER A 23 29.30 -7.01 -4.18
CA SER A 23 30.38 -6.59 -3.29
C SER A 23 29.91 -6.04 -1.94
N GLY A 24 28.60 -5.85 -1.75
CA GLY A 24 28.03 -5.23 -0.54
C GLY A 24 28.21 -3.71 -0.47
N THR A 25 28.83 -3.10 -1.48
CA THR A 25 28.93 -1.64 -1.59
C THR A 25 27.59 -1.08 -2.06
N GLY A 26 27.02 -0.18 -1.25
CA GLY A 26 25.76 0.49 -1.55
C GLY A 26 26.00 1.88 -2.15
N GLU A 27 25.29 2.19 -3.23
CA GLU A 27 25.18 3.55 -3.76
C GLU A 27 23.81 4.12 -3.38
N GLY A 28 23.81 5.35 -2.89
CA GLY A 28 22.62 6.10 -2.52
C GLY A 28 22.38 7.24 -3.50
N GLN A 29 21.15 7.36 -4.00
CA GLN A 29 20.72 8.45 -4.85
C GLN A 29 19.49 9.13 -4.26
N GLU A 30 19.48 10.45 -4.28
CA GLU A 30 18.31 11.25 -3.92
C GLU A 30 17.53 11.64 -5.18
N LEU A 31 16.23 11.35 -5.19
CA LEU A 31 15.29 11.77 -6.21
C LEU A 31 14.45 12.89 -5.62
N GLY A 32 14.77 14.13 -6.01
CA GLY A 32 14.08 15.33 -5.55
C GLY A 32 12.92 15.72 -6.45
N GLY A 33 11.85 16.27 -5.87
CA GLY A 33 10.78 16.93 -6.62
C GLY A 33 9.44 17.00 -5.90
N HIS A 34 9.17 16.10 -4.95
CA HIS A 34 8.02 16.33 -4.07
C HIS A 34 8.27 17.54 -3.18
N ARG A 35 7.24 18.36 -2.97
CA ARG A 35 7.33 19.60 -2.16
C ARG A 35 6.96 19.42 -0.69
N PHE A 36 6.33 18.29 -0.37
CA PHE A 36 5.89 17.90 0.96
C PHE A 36 6.10 16.39 1.14
N PHE A 37 5.63 15.84 2.26
CA PHE A 37 5.78 14.45 2.66
C PHE A 37 5.55 13.47 1.51
N VAL A 38 6.52 12.59 1.27
CA VAL A 38 6.35 11.44 0.38
C VAL A 38 5.69 10.32 1.19
N ASN A 39 4.43 10.04 0.87
CA ASN A 39 3.62 9.10 1.65
C ASN A 39 3.79 7.65 1.19
N ALA A 40 4.06 7.43 -0.11
CA ALA A 40 4.28 6.10 -0.65
C ALA A 40 5.19 6.11 -1.88
N VAL A 41 5.92 5.02 -2.04
CA VAL A 41 6.80 4.72 -3.17
C VAL A 41 6.60 3.26 -3.60
N ALA A 42 6.60 2.98 -4.90
CA ALA A 42 6.43 1.64 -5.44
C ALA A 42 7.30 1.42 -6.67
N PHE A 43 8.07 0.33 -6.68
CA PHE A 43 8.79 -0.12 -7.88
C PHE A 43 7.81 -0.69 -8.91
N GLU A 44 8.12 -0.43 -10.17
CA GLU A 44 7.51 -1.11 -11.31
C GLU A 44 7.82 -2.63 -11.20
N PRO A 45 6.81 -3.51 -11.27
CA PRO A 45 6.93 -4.89 -10.81
C PRO A 45 7.61 -5.85 -11.79
N THR A 46 7.72 -5.49 -13.08
CA THR A 46 8.26 -6.37 -14.13
C THR A 46 9.77 -6.27 -14.24
N GLU A 47 10.28 -5.07 -14.53
CA GLU A 47 11.70 -4.82 -14.78
C GLU A 47 12.37 -4.08 -13.60
N GLY A 48 11.57 -3.44 -12.73
CA GLY A 48 12.07 -2.71 -11.57
C GLY A 48 12.87 -1.47 -11.93
N GLN A 49 12.68 -0.93 -13.14
CA GLN A 49 13.45 0.21 -13.68
C GLN A 49 12.77 1.56 -13.46
N GLN A 50 11.55 1.54 -12.94
CA GLN A 50 10.78 2.74 -12.65
C GLN A 50 10.26 2.72 -11.21
N LEU A 51 10.07 3.91 -10.67
CA LEU A 51 9.46 4.16 -9.37
C LEU A 51 8.24 5.06 -9.57
N ALA A 52 7.14 4.72 -8.91
CA ALA A 52 6.01 5.62 -8.72
C ALA A 52 6.04 6.16 -7.29
N SER A 53 5.71 7.43 -7.10
CA SER A 53 5.61 8.04 -5.78
C SER A 53 4.41 8.97 -5.68
N VAL A 54 3.90 9.12 -4.47
CA VAL A 54 2.80 10.04 -4.14
C VAL A 54 3.05 10.71 -2.80
N GLY A 55 2.51 11.92 -2.63
CA GLY A 55 2.71 12.69 -1.41
C GLY A 55 1.65 13.74 -1.12
N ASP A 56 1.89 14.50 -0.06
CA ASP A 56 1.02 15.58 0.43
C ASP A 56 1.05 16.83 -0.46
N ASP A 57 1.97 16.90 -1.42
CA ASP A 57 1.96 17.90 -2.48
C ASP A 57 0.92 17.65 -3.56
N ARG A 58 0.11 16.59 -3.39
CA ARG A 58 -0.97 16.19 -4.28
C ARG A 58 -0.47 15.95 -5.69
N THR A 59 0.69 15.32 -5.81
CA THR A 59 1.22 14.86 -7.09
C THR A 59 1.48 13.37 -7.05
N CYS A 60 1.34 12.73 -8.21
CA CYS A 60 1.97 11.45 -8.47
C CYS A 60 3.12 11.67 -9.46
N ARG A 61 4.27 11.05 -9.18
CA ARG A 61 5.48 11.19 -9.98
C ARG A 61 6.00 9.82 -10.36
N ILE A 62 6.46 9.71 -11.60
CA ILE A 62 7.15 8.53 -12.13
C ILE A 62 8.61 8.88 -12.36
N TRP A 63 9.50 8.03 -11.89
CA TRP A 63 10.95 8.21 -11.94
C TRP A 63 11.60 7.03 -12.63
N THR A 64 12.63 7.31 -13.41
CA THR A 64 13.68 6.32 -13.70
C THR A 64 14.63 6.19 -12.51
N LEU A 65 15.37 5.08 -12.46
CA LEU A 65 16.34 4.85 -11.38
C LEU A 65 17.55 5.79 -11.40
N ASP A 66 17.82 6.48 -12.51
CA ASP A 66 18.84 7.52 -12.61
C ASP A 66 18.34 8.90 -12.14
N GLY A 67 17.11 8.99 -11.60
CA GLY A 67 16.56 10.19 -10.97
C GLY A 67 15.83 11.14 -11.91
N VAL A 68 15.61 10.76 -13.18
CA VAL A 68 14.79 11.55 -14.09
C VAL A 68 13.31 11.34 -13.81
N SER A 69 12.57 12.43 -13.61
CA SER A 69 11.10 12.37 -13.55
C SER A 69 10.54 12.24 -14.97
N LYS A 70 9.99 11.06 -15.31
CA LYS A 70 9.37 10.78 -16.62
C LYS A 70 7.98 11.39 -16.74
N ALA A 71 7.24 11.40 -15.64
CA ALA A 71 5.89 11.92 -15.59
C ALA A 71 5.61 12.53 -14.22
N CYS A 72 4.79 13.58 -14.21
CA CYS A 72 4.29 14.22 -13.01
C CYS A 72 2.89 14.74 -13.32
N PHE A 73 1.88 14.26 -12.58
CA PHE A 73 0.51 14.71 -12.77
C PHE A 73 -0.15 15.04 -11.42
N PRO A 74 -1.08 16.01 -11.42
CA PRO A 74 -1.76 16.42 -10.20
C PRO A 74 -2.81 15.39 -9.76
N LEU A 75 -2.90 15.21 -8.45
CA LEU A 75 -3.95 14.47 -7.78
C LEU A 75 -4.99 15.45 -7.23
N LYS A 76 -6.22 14.98 -7.01
CA LYS A 76 -7.27 15.83 -6.44
C LYS A 76 -7.01 16.10 -4.95
N PHE A 77 -6.52 15.09 -4.24
CA PHE A 77 -6.15 15.12 -2.83
C PHE A 77 -4.79 14.45 -2.61
N SER A 78 -4.28 14.50 -1.38
CA SER A 78 -3.00 13.87 -1.04
C SER A 78 -3.04 12.38 -1.34
N GLY A 79 -2.05 11.89 -2.08
CA GLY A 79 -1.89 10.46 -2.31
C GLY A 79 -1.29 9.79 -1.07
N ILE A 80 -1.83 8.64 -0.67
CA ILE A 80 -1.42 7.90 0.53
C ILE A 80 -0.84 6.52 0.22
N SER A 81 -1.13 5.98 -0.96
CA SER A 81 -0.63 4.70 -1.45
C SER A 81 -0.61 4.72 -2.97
N VAL A 82 0.35 4.03 -3.57
CA VAL A 82 0.48 3.88 -5.02
C VAL A 82 0.94 2.47 -5.35
N CYS A 83 0.45 1.91 -6.46
CA CYS A 83 1.03 0.72 -7.07
C CYS A 83 0.91 0.74 -8.58
N TRP A 84 1.65 -0.15 -9.20
CA TRP A 84 1.53 -0.48 -10.61
C TRP A 84 0.53 -1.61 -10.78
N LEU A 85 -0.20 -1.63 -11.89
CA LEU A 85 -0.87 -2.86 -12.31
C LEU A 85 0.17 -3.80 -12.89
N SER A 86 0.33 -4.97 -12.28
CA SER A 86 1.32 -5.96 -12.70
C SER A 86 1.02 -6.55 -14.08
N ASN A 87 -0.22 -6.52 -14.55
CA ASN A 87 -0.62 -6.95 -15.89
C ASN A 87 -0.56 -5.82 -16.94
N ASP A 88 -0.34 -4.58 -16.52
CA ASP A 88 -0.30 -3.40 -17.39
C ASP A 88 0.55 -2.30 -16.72
N PRO A 89 1.89 -2.33 -16.90
CA PRO A 89 2.80 -1.40 -16.24
C PRO A 89 2.66 0.05 -16.75
N ASP A 90 1.86 0.32 -17.78
CA ASP A 90 1.52 1.70 -18.17
C ASP A 90 0.36 2.26 -17.34
N LYS A 91 -0.15 1.50 -16.37
CA LYS A 91 -1.23 1.92 -15.46
C LYS A 91 -0.82 1.79 -14.01
N ILE A 92 -1.27 2.77 -13.23
CA ILE A 92 -1.03 2.81 -11.79
C ILE A 92 -2.32 3.08 -11.02
N LEU A 93 -2.43 2.50 -9.84
CA LEU A 93 -3.47 2.82 -8.87
C LEU A 93 -2.91 3.78 -7.83
N VAL A 94 -3.65 4.84 -7.55
CA VAL A 94 -3.33 5.81 -6.50
C VAL A 94 -4.50 5.88 -5.55
N ALA A 95 -4.25 5.62 -4.28
CA ALA A 95 -5.21 5.88 -3.21
C ALA A 95 -5.00 7.29 -2.67
N GLU A 96 -6.08 8.06 -2.61
CA GLU A 96 -6.08 9.42 -2.11
C GLU A 96 -6.83 9.52 -0.77
N LYS A 97 -6.32 10.39 0.11
CA LYS A 97 -6.80 10.56 1.49
C LYS A 97 -8.30 10.82 1.60
N ALA A 98 -8.90 11.46 0.60
CA ALA A 98 -10.31 11.85 0.61
C ALA A 98 -11.30 10.72 0.29
N GLY A 99 -10.86 9.45 0.26
CA GLY A 99 -11.80 8.35 0.04
C GLY A 99 -11.86 7.83 -1.38
N VAL A 100 -10.88 8.16 -2.22
CA VAL A 100 -10.91 7.77 -3.63
C VAL A 100 -9.65 7.03 -4.01
N VAL A 101 -9.82 5.88 -4.65
CA VAL A 101 -8.76 5.19 -5.37
C VAL A 101 -8.94 5.46 -6.86
N ARG A 102 -7.91 5.88 -7.56
CA ARG A 102 -7.97 6.14 -9.00
C ARG A 102 -6.97 5.29 -9.76
N LEU A 103 -7.42 4.75 -10.88
CA LEU A 103 -6.59 4.12 -11.88
C LEU A 103 -6.18 5.20 -12.89
N TYR A 104 -4.87 5.37 -13.11
CA TYR A 104 -4.33 6.33 -14.07
C TYR A 104 -3.64 5.63 -15.23
N SER A 105 -3.77 6.20 -16.43
CA SER A 105 -2.90 5.91 -17.56
C SER A 105 -1.65 6.78 -17.48
N LEU A 106 -0.46 6.18 -17.55
CA LEU A 106 0.81 6.91 -17.60
C LEU A 106 1.08 7.55 -18.97
N VAL A 107 0.38 7.12 -20.02
CA VAL A 107 0.50 7.70 -21.36
C VAL A 107 -0.04 9.14 -21.37
N ASP A 108 -1.22 9.36 -20.77
CA ASP A 108 -1.92 10.64 -20.82
C ASP A 108 -1.97 11.37 -19.46
N GLY A 109 -1.57 10.68 -18.37
CA GLY A 109 -1.67 11.19 -17.00
C GLY A 109 -3.11 11.38 -16.52
N GLN A 110 -4.09 10.76 -17.17
CA GLN A 110 -5.52 10.92 -16.88
C GLN A 110 -6.09 9.74 -16.09
N PRO A 111 -7.08 10.00 -15.21
CA PRO A 111 -7.78 8.94 -14.50
C PRO A 111 -8.72 8.18 -15.46
N LEU A 112 -8.59 6.86 -15.49
CA LEU A 112 -9.42 5.93 -16.27
C LEU A 112 -10.64 5.46 -15.47
N LEU A 113 -10.46 5.22 -14.16
CA LEU A 113 -11.48 4.71 -13.25
C LEU A 113 -11.29 5.33 -11.86
N SER A 114 -12.38 5.50 -11.12
CA SER A 114 -12.37 5.88 -9.71
C SER A 114 -13.19 4.88 -8.89
N LEU A 115 -12.65 4.45 -7.75
CA LEU A 115 -13.32 3.67 -6.73
C LEU A 115 -13.56 4.58 -5.53
N GLU A 116 -14.79 4.66 -5.06
CA GLU A 116 -15.17 5.56 -3.97
C GLU A 116 -15.49 4.78 -2.69
N SER A 117 -15.09 5.35 -1.56
CA SER A 117 -15.39 4.85 -0.21
C SER A 117 -16.65 5.46 0.41
N GLU A 118 -17.51 6.08 -0.41
CA GLU A 118 -18.77 6.69 0.00
C GLU A 118 -18.61 7.73 1.13
N GLY A 119 -17.54 8.54 1.04
CA GLY A 119 -17.29 9.66 1.96
C GLY A 119 -16.38 9.33 3.15
N ALA A 120 -15.94 8.08 3.31
CA ALA A 120 -14.97 7.71 4.35
C ALA A 120 -13.53 8.03 3.93
N THR A 121 -12.77 8.73 4.76
CA THR A 121 -11.35 8.99 4.47
C THR A 121 -10.52 7.71 4.51
N LEU A 122 -9.60 7.54 3.56
CA LEU A 122 -8.70 6.40 3.55
C LEU A 122 -7.52 6.64 4.50
N ALA A 123 -7.25 5.67 5.37
CA ALA A 123 -6.04 5.61 6.19
C ALA A 123 -4.91 4.84 5.49
N SER A 124 -5.27 3.84 4.68
CA SER A 124 -4.33 3.10 3.85
C SER A 124 -5.07 2.33 2.76
N ALA A 125 -4.33 1.94 1.72
CA ALA A 125 -4.80 1.00 0.70
C ALA A 125 -3.65 0.08 0.26
N ASP A 126 -4.01 -1.13 -0.15
CA ASP A 126 -3.11 -2.11 -0.72
C ASP A 126 -3.82 -2.94 -1.78
N TRP A 127 -3.03 -3.61 -2.60
CA TRP A 127 -3.45 -4.30 -3.81
C TRP A 127 -3.01 -5.74 -3.74
N SER A 128 -3.91 -6.66 -4.07
CA SER A 128 -3.57 -8.08 -4.01
C SER A 128 -2.57 -8.40 -5.11
N GLY A 129 -1.39 -8.91 -4.72
CA GLY A 129 -0.37 -9.33 -5.69
C GLY A 129 -0.64 -10.70 -6.33
N VAL A 130 -1.57 -11.46 -5.75
CA VAL A 130 -2.00 -12.78 -6.27
C VAL A 130 -3.20 -12.59 -7.20
N ALA A 131 -4.20 -11.84 -6.75
CA ALA A 131 -5.40 -11.53 -7.50
C ALA A 131 -5.41 -10.02 -7.84
N ASN A 132 -4.69 -9.64 -8.90
CA ASN A 132 -4.36 -8.25 -9.28
C ASN A 132 -5.56 -7.32 -9.58
N HIS A 133 -6.80 -7.80 -9.42
CA HIS A 133 -8.03 -7.01 -9.54
C HIS A 133 -8.63 -6.63 -8.19
N TYR A 134 -8.15 -7.18 -7.07
CA TYR A 134 -8.63 -6.80 -5.74
C TYR A 134 -7.86 -5.61 -5.17
N VAL A 135 -8.63 -4.62 -4.77
CA VAL A 135 -8.18 -3.45 -4.01
C VAL A 135 -8.72 -3.56 -2.61
N GLY A 136 -7.89 -3.34 -1.60
CA GLY A 136 -8.33 -3.25 -0.21
C GLY A 136 -7.92 -1.93 0.41
N ALA A 137 -8.78 -1.37 1.26
CA ALA A 137 -8.46 -0.15 1.98
C ALA A 137 -9.00 -0.15 3.41
N ALA A 138 -8.30 0.54 4.29
CA ALA A 138 -8.80 0.95 5.60
C ALA A 138 -9.45 2.33 5.46
N ALA A 139 -10.74 2.43 5.78
CA ALA A 139 -11.52 3.64 5.61
C ALA A 139 -12.36 3.93 6.88
N GLY A 140 -12.00 4.97 7.63
CA GLY A 140 -12.63 5.26 8.92
C GLY A 140 -12.56 4.08 9.89
N ALA A 141 -13.71 3.49 10.23
CA ALA A 141 -13.79 2.32 11.12
C ALA A 141 -13.92 0.98 10.39
N GLU A 142 -13.84 1.00 9.07
CA GLU A 142 -14.16 -0.12 8.22
C GLU A 142 -12.96 -0.50 7.36
N TRP A 143 -13.00 -1.71 6.85
CA TRP A 143 -12.22 -2.08 5.69
C TRP A 143 -13.17 -2.23 4.49
N LEU A 144 -12.66 -1.88 3.33
CA LEU A 144 -13.35 -1.91 2.05
C LEU A 144 -12.56 -2.80 1.09
N ILE A 145 -13.27 -3.59 0.29
CA ILE A 145 -12.68 -4.38 -0.78
C ILE A 145 -13.44 -4.13 -2.06
N TRP A 146 -12.72 -3.76 -3.11
CA TRP A 146 -13.24 -3.59 -4.46
C TRP A 146 -12.70 -4.67 -5.38
N ASP A 147 -13.49 -4.98 -6.40
CA ASP A 147 -13.13 -5.84 -7.52
C ASP A 147 -13.15 -4.97 -8.78
N LEU A 148 -11.96 -4.68 -9.31
CA LEU A 148 -11.78 -3.79 -10.47
C LEU A 148 -12.52 -4.26 -11.72
N ASN A 149 -12.86 -5.55 -11.81
CA ASN A 149 -13.54 -6.12 -12.97
C ASN A 149 -15.06 -6.01 -12.89
N VAL A 150 -15.61 -5.65 -11.72
CA VAL A 150 -17.05 -5.72 -11.46
C VAL A 150 -17.67 -4.34 -11.30
N SER A 151 -17.16 -3.52 -10.38
CA SER A 151 -17.82 -2.26 -10.01
C SER A 151 -16.84 -1.25 -9.41
N SER A 152 -17.18 0.04 -9.55
CA SER A 152 -16.52 1.13 -8.82
C SER A 152 -16.94 1.21 -7.34
N LEU A 153 -18.00 0.51 -6.95
CA LEU A 153 -18.47 0.41 -5.57
C LEU A 153 -17.79 -0.74 -4.82
N PRO A 154 -17.61 -0.62 -3.49
CA PRO A 154 -17.04 -1.71 -2.70
C PRO A 154 -17.87 -2.99 -2.84
N ARG A 155 -17.21 -4.09 -3.17
CA ARG A 155 -17.82 -5.43 -3.16
C ARG A 155 -18.10 -5.91 -1.74
N GLN A 156 -17.20 -5.59 -0.81
CA GLN A 156 -17.39 -5.85 0.61
C GLN A 156 -16.99 -4.63 1.45
N ARG A 157 -17.74 -4.43 2.53
CA ARG A 157 -17.51 -3.41 3.54
C ARG A 157 -17.87 -3.99 4.90
N LYS A 158 -16.92 -4.01 5.83
CA LYS A 158 -17.17 -4.50 7.20
C LYS A 158 -16.41 -3.65 8.21
N HIS A 159 -16.96 -3.59 9.43
CA HIS A 159 -16.30 -2.96 10.55
C HIS A 159 -14.99 -3.70 10.87
N ALA A 160 -13.88 -2.98 10.97
CA ALA A 160 -12.56 -3.58 11.12
C ALA A 160 -12.15 -3.69 12.59
N HIS A 161 -12.27 -2.57 13.32
CA HIS A 161 -11.77 -2.41 14.68
C HIS A 161 -12.60 -1.35 15.40
N VAL A 162 -12.85 -1.55 16.69
CA VAL A 162 -13.61 -0.61 17.54
C VAL A 162 -13.04 0.81 17.50
N ASP A 163 -11.71 0.92 17.46
CA ASP A 163 -10.97 2.19 17.49
C ASP A 163 -10.71 2.81 16.10
N GLY A 164 -11.15 2.17 15.02
CA GLY A 164 -10.87 2.60 13.65
C GLY A 164 -9.84 1.72 12.93
N ALA A 165 -9.92 1.66 11.60
CA ALA A 165 -8.98 0.92 10.75
C ALA A 165 -7.83 1.84 10.30
N HIS A 166 -6.59 1.40 10.46
CA HIS A 166 -5.42 2.20 10.10
C HIS A 166 -4.66 1.60 8.91
N GLN A 167 -4.12 0.38 9.06
CA GLN A 167 -3.44 -0.30 7.96
C GLN A 167 -4.29 -1.44 7.39
N PHE A 168 -4.26 -1.58 6.08
CA PHE A 168 -4.76 -2.72 5.31
C PHE A 168 -3.61 -3.26 4.46
N LYS A 169 -3.32 -4.57 4.54
CA LYS A 169 -2.32 -5.23 3.69
C LYS A 169 -2.77 -6.60 3.22
N TRP A 170 -2.70 -6.81 1.91
CA TRP A 170 -2.94 -8.12 1.30
C TRP A 170 -1.76 -9.06 1.55
N SER A 171 -2.07 -10.35 1.73
CA SER A 171 -1.07 -11.40 1.65
C SER A 171 -0.47 -11.43 0.25
N ARG A 172 0.83 -11.71 0.17
CA ARG A 172 1.55 -11.86 -1.10
C ARG A 172 1.49 -13.29 -1.64
N VAL A 173 0.97 -14.22 -0.86
CA VAL A 173 1.04 -15.67 -1.13
C VAL A 173 -0.34 -16.29 -1.29
N CYS A 174 -1.31 -15.87 -0.48
CA CYS A 174 -2.62 -16.50 -0.43
C CYS A 174 -3.68 -15.56 -0.97
N GLU A 175 -4.45 -16.04 -1.94
CA GLU A 175 -5.60 -15.30 -2.46
C GLU A 175 -6.62 -15.07 -1.33
N GLY A 176 -7.14 -13.84 -1.23
CA GLY A 176 -8.19 -13.51 -0.28
C GLY A 176 -7.74 -13.31 1.16
N LEU A 177 -6.49 -13.61 1.52
CA LEU A 177 -5.97 -13.38 2.86
C LEU A 177 -5.44 -11.93 2.99
N PHE A 178 -5.87 -11.22 4.03
CA PHE A 178 -5.40 -9.87 4.32
C PHE A 178 -5.37 -9.59 5.81
N ALA A 179 -4.55 -8.64 6.22
CA ALA A 179 -4.47 -8.17 7.59
C ALA A 179 -4.89 -6.71 7.68
N THR A 180 -5.54 -6.38 8.79
CA THR A 180 -5.86 -5.00 9.17
C THR A 180 -5.38 -4.71 10.57
N THR A 181 -5.10 -3.44 10.85
CA THR A 181 -4.72 -2.96 12.18
C THR A 181 -5.63 -1.83 12.65
N GLY A 182 -5.83 -1.77 13.96
CA GLY A 182 -6.50 -0.66 14.61
C GLY A 182 -5.68 0.64 14.54
N CYS A 183 -6.31 1.76 14.88
CA CYS A 183 -5.66 3.06 14.99
C CYS A 183 -4.38 3.03 15.84
N VAL A 184 -3.34 3.72 15.34
CA VAL A 184 -2.06 3.90 16.06
C VAL A 184 -2.23 4.78 17.30
N GLY A 185 -1.29 4.67 18.24
CA GLY A 185 -1.26 5.51 19.45
C GLY A 185 -2.11 5.00 20.63
N LYS A 186 -2.78 3.84 20.47
CA LYS A 186 -3.46 3.15 21.57
C LYS A 186 -2.49 2.29 22.36
N LEU A 187 -2.71 2.19 23.68
CA LEU A 187 -1.91 1.31 24.57
C LEU A 187 -2.07 -0.18 24.21
N ARG A 188 -3.20 -0.54 23.60
CA ARG A 188 -3.50 -1.88 23.10
C ARG A 188 -3.95 -1.77 21.65
N GLY A 189 -3.02 -2.00 20.73
CA GLY A 189 -3.33 -2.06 19.30
C GLY A 189 -3.91 -3.42 18.95
N THR A 190 -4.89 -3.44 18.05
CA THR A 190 -5.52 -4.67 17.54
C THR A 190 -5.01 -4.99 16.15
N LEU A 191 -4.78 -6.27 15.89
CA LEU A 191 -4.49 -6.82 14.57
C LEU A 191 -5.51 -7.91 14.27
N SER A 192 -6.07 -7.86 13.08
CA SER A 192 -7.08 -8.82 12.62
C SER A 192 -6.69 -9.34 11.25
N ILE A 193 -6.64 -10.66 11.09
CA ILE A 193 -6.37 -11.33 9.81
C ILE A 193 -7.70 -11.91 9.33
N HIS A 194 -8.03 -11.65 8.08
CA HIS A 194 -9.29 -12.03 7.46
C HIS A 194 -9.02 -12.83 6.19
N ASN A 195 -9.97 -13.70 5.83
CA ASN A 195 -9.96 -14.41 4.57
C ASN A 195 -11.29 -14.13 3.85
N LEU A 196 -11.23 -13.69 2.59
CA LEU A 196 -12.39 -13.44 1.75
C LEU A 196 -13.31 -14.67 1.59
N ALA A 197 -12.76 -15.88 1.61
CA ALA A 197 -13.54 -17.11 1.53
C ALA A 197 -14.39 -17.35 2.79
N HIS A 198 -14.02 -16.74 3.92
CA HIS A 198 -14.75 -16.82 5.18
C HIS A 198 -15.84 -15.73 5.20
N ASP A 199 -16.95 -16.01 4.52
CA ASP A 199 -18.02 -15.04 4.19
C ASP A 199 -18.68 -14.38 5.43
N GLN A 200 -18.49 -14.94 6.63
CA GLN A 200 -19.08 -14.40 7.87
C GLN A 200 -18.43 -13.10 8.36
N GLY A 201 -17.32 -12.65 7.78
CA GLY A 201 -16.69 -11.37 8.16
C GLY A 201 -16.03 -11.35 9.52
N GLN A 202 -15.96 -12.50 10.19
CA GLN A 202 -15.14 -12.68 11.38
C GLN A 202 -13.68 -12.88 10.96
N PRO A 203 -12.74 -12.29 11.69
CA PRO A 203 -11.32 -12.54 11.45
C PRO A 203 -10.97 -14.00 11.76
N VAL A 204 -10.08 -14.57 10.94
CA VAL A 204 -9.47 -15.89 11.17
C VAL A 204 -8.55 -15.83 12.38
N LEU A 205 -7.89 -14.68 12.60
CA LEU A 205 -7.03 -14.43 13.76
C LEU A 205 -7.21 -13.01 14.25
N THR A 206 -7.34 -12.85 15.56
CA THR A 206 -7.26 -11.54 16.23
C THR A 206 -6.16 -11.57 17.28
N ALA A 207 -5.31 -10.55 17.28
CA ALA A 207 -4.24 -10.38 18.25
C ALA A 207 -4.26 -8.96 18.84
N THR A 208 -3.77 -8.83 20.07
CA THR A 208 -3.54 -7.54 20.73
C THR A 208 -2.06 -7.36 20.98
N VAL A 209 -1.52 -6.21 20.62
CA VAL A 209 -0.11 -5.85 20.85
C VAL A 209 0.03 -4.53 21.62
N PRO A 210 1.04 -4.38 22.49
CA PRO A 210 1.34 -3.12 23.16
C PRO A 210 1.87 -2.08 22.17
N VAL A 211 0.98 -1.20 21.72
CA VAL A 211 1.16 -0.28 20.57
C VAL A 211 1.42 -1.04 19.27
N ILE A 212 0.69 -0.69 18.20
CA ILE A 212 0.89 -1.29 16.89
C ILE A 212 1.41 -0.24 15.91
N SER A 213 2.36 -0.63 15.07
CA SER A 213 2.93 0.21 14.02
C SER A 213 3.45 -0.66 12.88
N GLY A 214 3.14 -0.30 11.63
CA GLY A 214 3.57 -1.06 10.47
C GLY A 214 2.89 -2.43 10.37
N LEU A 215 2.79 -2.92 9.14
CA LEU A 215 2.15 -4.17 8.80
C LEU A 215 2.77 -4.65 7.49
N SER A 216 3.22 -5.90 7.47
CA SER A 216 3.79 -6.51 6.29
C SER A 216 3.54 -8.01 6.28
N TRP A 217 3.46 -8.58 5.08
CA TRP A 217 3.45 -10.01 4.88
C TRP A 217 4.80 -10.47 4.38
N HIS A 218 5.22 -11.67 4.80
CA HIS A 218 6.36 -12.33 4.21
C HIS A 218 6.10 -12.62 2.71
N HIS A 219 7.15 -12.56 1.90
CA HIS A 219 7.00 -12.66 0.44
C HIS A 219 6.55 -14.05 -0.03
N THR A 220 6.98 -15.11 0.66
CA THR A 220 6.75 -16.51 0.25
C THR A 220 6.00 -17.37 1.27
N LEU A 221 5.74 -16.84 2.47
CA LEU A 221 5.06 -17.58 3.55
C LEU A 221 3.82 -16.81 4.00
N PRO A 222 2.77 -17.48 4.49
CA PRO A 222 1.60 -16.83 5.08
C PRO A 222 1.91 -16.30 6.50
N LEU A 223 3.02 -15.55 6.62
CA LEU A 223 3.53 -14.99 7.86
C LEU A 223 3.26 -13.48 7.85
N CYS A 224 2.40 -13.03 8.76
CA CYS A 224 2.10 -11.62 8.96
C CYS A 224 2.99 -11.05 10.07
N ALA A 225 3.53 -9.85 9.88
CA ALA A 225 4.35 -9.17 10.87
C ALA A 225 3.83 -7.75 11.14
N CYS A 226 3.88 -7.32 12.39
CA CYS A 226 3.68 -5.93 12.77
C CYS A 226 4.73 -5.48 13.79
N GLY A 227 5.04 -4.20 13.79
CA GLY A 227 5.88 -3.58 14.81
C GLY A 227 5.05 -3.23 16.05
N GLY A 228 5.69 -3.30 17.21
CA GLY A 228 5.19 -2.74 18.45
C GLY A 228 6.31 -2.08 19.24
N ASN A 229 6.06 -1.77 20.52
CA ASN A 229 7.06 -1.09 21.34
C ASN A 229 8.32 -1.95 21.54
N ARG A 230 9.40 -1.62 20.83
CA ARG A 230 10.71 -2.30 20.83
C ARG A 230 10.65 -3.79 20.46
N ARG A 231 9.60 -4.22 19.76
CA ARG A 231 9.39 -5.63 19.36
C ARG A 231 8.78 -5.71 17.97
N ILE A 232 9.08 -6.80 17.28
CA ILE A 232 8.36 -7.22 16.08
C ILE A 232 7.57 -8.47 16.45
N TYR A 233 6.28 -8.44 16.17
CA TYR A 233 5.37 -9.56 16.37
C TYR A 233 5.12 -10.22 15.02
N MET A 234 5.09 -11.55 15.00
CA MET A 234 4.87 -12.33 13.79
C MET A 234 3.87 -13.46 14.07
N TRP A 235 2.97 -13.69 13.12
CA TRP A 235 1.97 -14.75 13.17
C TRP A 235 2.00 -15.53 11.87
N LEU A 236 2.30 -16.82 11.97
CA LEU A 236 2.11 -17.74 10.87
C LEU A 236 0.62 -18.11 10.82
N VAL A 237 0.01 -17.92 9.66
CA VAL A 237 -1.39 -18.25 9.42
C VAL A 237 -1.42 -19.57 8.67
N GLU A 238 -1.80 -20.63 9.36
CA GLU A 238 -2.11 -21.91 8.72
C GLU A 238 -3.52 -21.80 8.12
N LEU A 239 -3.64 -22.10 6.83
CA LEU A 239 -4.89 -22.05 6.06
C LEU A 239 -5.52 -23.43 5.97
#